data_AF-A0A800DKQ4-F1
#
_entry.id   AF-A0A800DKQ4-F1
#
_cell.length_a   1.000
_cell.length_b   1.000
_cell.length_c   1.000
_cell.angle_alpha   90.00
_cell.angle_beta   90.00
_cell.angle_gamma   90.00
#
_symmetry.space_group_name_H-M   'P 1'
#
loop_
_entity.id
_entity.type
_entity.pdbx_description
1 polymer ?
#
loop_
_entity_poly.entity_id
_entity_poly.type
_entity_poly.pdbx_seq_one_letter_code
_entity_poly.pdbx_strand_id
1 'polypeptide(L)'
;MTSPKTMRGAVLLGPENIEIQDVPIPEPGDGEILLGMEAATTCGTDVKVFRRGGHPRMLKVPTLFGHEVAGRVAALGPGVENFAEGDAVVVANSAPCLSCDPCRLGHENLCEDLHYLNGAFAEYLLVPALRRVKHPRHPRRPVVCKGSVDRTLGLRAARHRCLRSAPVCWA
;
A
#
# COMPACT_ATOMS: atom_id res chain seq x y z
N MET A 1 6.32 18.28 20.97
CA MET A 1 5.07 18.44 20.23
C MET A 1 4.49 17.04 20.08
N THR A 2 3.33 16.75 20.67
CA THR A 2 2.65 15.45 20.53
C THR A 2 2.09 15.34 19.12
N SER A 3 2.50 14.31 18.37
CA SER A 3 1.93 14.00 17.06
C SER A 3 0.39 13.89 17.15
N PRO A 4 -0.35 14.32 16.11
CA PRO A 4 -1.80 14.17 16.09
C PRO A 4 -2.18 12.70 16.27
N LYS A 5 -3.23 12.43 17.07
CA LYS A 5 -3.72 11.06 17.33
C LYS A 5 -4.68 10.56 16.24
N THR A 6 -5.19 11.47 15.43
CA THR A 6 -6.17 11.21 14.38
C THR A 6 -5.73 11.87 13.08
N MET A 7 -6.28 11.37 11.98
CA MET A 7 -6.14 11.87 10.63
C MET A 7 -7.50 11.92 9.95
N ARG A 8 -7.63 12.72 8.89
CA ARG A 8 -8.80 12.64 8.03
C ARG A 8 -8.68 11.47 7.08
N GLY A 9 -9.79 10.77 6.87
CA GLY A 9 -9.90 9.73 5.87
C GLY A 9 -11.31 9.62 5.30
N ALA A 10 -11.40 9.27 4.02
CA ALA A 10 -12.66 8.97 3.38
C ALA A 10 -13.10 7.54 3.73
N VAL A 11 -14.19 7.41 4.47
CA VAL A 11 -14.77 6.13 4.91
C VAL A 11 -15.96 5.80 4.01
N LEU A 12 -15.89 4.67 3.32
CA LEU A 12 -17.03 4.10 2.60
C LEU A 12 -17.92 3.38 3.61
N LEU A 13 -19.14 3.87 3.79
CA LEU A 13 -20.12 3.32 4.74
C LEU A 13 -21.09 2.34 4.08
N GLY A 14 -21.29 2.47 2.77
CA GLY A 14 -22.23 1.66 2.01
C GLY A 14 -22.34 2.14 0.56
N PRO A 15 -23.32 1.63 -0.19
CA PRO A 15 -23.55 2.04 -1.58
C PRO A 15 -23.75 3.54 -1.66
N GLU A 16 -22.94 4.19 -2.48
CA GLU A 16 -22.97 5.62 -2.76
C GLU A 16 -22.84 6.53 -1.52
N ASN A 17 -22.26 6.00 -0.42
CA ASN A 17 -22.12 6.72 0.83
C ASN A 17 -20.67 6.73 1.31
N ILE A 18 -20.01 7.89 1.14
CA ILE A 18 -18.66 8.17 1.66
C ILE A 18 -18.73 9.39 2.56
N GLU A 19 -18.08 9.30 3.72
CA GLU A 19 -17.90 10.41 4.64
C GLU A 19 -16.42 10.67 4.90
N ILE A 20 -16.05 11.95 5.08
CA ILE A 20 -14.74 12.29 5.63
C ILE A 20 -14.87 12.25 7.15
N GLN A 21 -14.08 11.39 7.79
CA GLN A 21 -14.08 11.22 9.24
C GLN A 21 -12.67 11.42 9.79
N ASP A 22 -12.59 11.88 11.04
CA ASP A 22 -11.37 11.79 11.84
C ASP A 22 -11.22 10.36 12.36
N VAL A 23 -10.20 9.66 11.88
CA VAL A 23 -9.88 8.28 12.25
C VAL A 23 -8.52 8.21 12.94
N PRO A 24 -8.25 7.22 13.79
CA PRO A 24 -6.93 7.10 14.44
C PRO A 24 -5.81 6.97 13.40
N ILE A 25 -4.67 7.61 13.66
CA ILE A 25 -3.44 7.31 12.91
C ILE A 25 -2.95 5.93 13.39
N PRO A 26 -2.78 4.96 12.48
CA PRO A 26 -2.32 3.65 12.88
C PRO A 26 -0.81 3.66 13.18
N GLU A 27 -0.39 2.90 14.18
CA GLU A 27 1.03 2.71 14.52
C GLU A 27 1.60 1.52 13.75
N PRO A 28 2.78 1.63 13.10
CA PRO A 28 3.34 0.54 12.32
C PRO A 28 3.84 -0.60 13.21
N GLY A 29 3.35 -1.82 12.94
CA GLY A 29 3.81 -3.03 13.61
C GLY A 29 5.07 -3.64 12.98
N ASP A 30 5.46 -4.82 13.48
CA ASP A 30 6.64 -5.55 12.97
C ASP A 30 6.61 -5.74 11.45
N GLY A 31 7.61 -5.20 10.78
CA GLY A 31 7.78 -5.28 9.33
C GLY A 31 6.85 -4.36 8.52
N GLU A 32 6.20 -3.39 9.15
CA GLU A 32 5.32 -2.42 8.51
C GLU A 32 5.96 -1.02 8.46
N ILE A 33 5.55 -0.22 7.49
CA ILE A 33 5.81 1.21 7.44
C ILE A 33 4.48 1.95 7.54
N LEU A 34 4.52 3.11 8.18
CA LEU A 34 3.46 4.10 8.05
C LEU A 34 3.80 4.97 6.85
N LEU A 35 2.94 4.97 5.84
CA LEU A 35 3.05 5.85 4.69
C LEU A 35 2.27 7.13 4.97
N GLY A 36 2.88 8.29 4.78
CA GLY A 36 2.20 9.58 4.68
C GLY A 36 1.86 9.89 3.22
N MET A 37 0.58 10.15 2.95
CA MET A 37 0.06 10.28 1.60
C MET A 37 0.43 11.63 0.98
N GLU A 38 1.05 11.59 -0.21
CA GLU A 38 1.32 12.79 -1.02
C GLU A 38 0.36 12.87 -2.22
N ALA A 39 -0.03 11.72 -2.77
CA ALA A 39 -0.99 11.63 -3.88
C ALA A 39 -1.81 10.35 -3.80
N ALA A 40 -3.09 10.46 -4.15
CA ALA A 40 -3.99 9.34 -4.39
C ALA A 40 -4.81 9.59 -5.64
N THR A 41 -5.11 8.53 -6.40
CA THR A 41 -5.90 8.61 -7.64
C THR A 41 -7.13 7.72 -7.55
N THR A 42 -8.08 7.96 -8.45
CA THR A 42 -9.31 7.18 -8.57
C THR A 42 -9.29 6.41 -9.88
N CYS A 43 -9.90 5.23 -9.90
CA CYS A 43 -10.10 4.47 -11.12
C CYS A 43 -11.51 3.88 -11.23
N GLY A 44 -11.75 3.16 -12.33
CA GLY A 44 -13.04 2.50 -12.57
C GLY A 44 -13.41 1.47 -11.49
N THR A 45 -12.43 0.90 -10.78
CA THR A 45 -12.68 0.00 -9.63
C THR A 45 -13.30 0.76 -8.47
N ASP A 46 -12.80 1.95 -8.14
CA ASP A 46 -13.39 2.77 -7.07
C ASP A 46 -14.84 3.12 -7.39
N VAL A 47 -15.14 3.52 -8.63
CA VAL A 47 -16.52 3.82 -9.05
C VAL A 47 -17.44 2.60 -8.88
N LYS A 48 -16.97 1.41 -9.28
CA LYS A 48 -17.74 0.16 -9.12
C LYS A 48 -17.99 -0.16 -7.64
N VAL A 49 -16.97 0.00 -6.79
CA VAL A 49 -17.06 -0.29 -5.36
C VAL A 49 -17.99 0.71 -4.66
N PHE A 50 -17.84 2.00 -4.96
CA PHE A 50 -18.70 3.07 -4.44
C PHE A 50 -20.17 2.78 -4.75
N ARG A 51 -20.52 2.50 -6.00
CA ARG A 51 -21.90 2.21 -6.40
C ARG A 51 -22.47 0.93 -5.78
N ARG A 52 -21.63 -0.08 -5.54
CA ARG A 52 -22.05 -1.37 -4.97
C ARG A 52 -22.02 -1.40 -3.45
N GLY A 53 -21.33 -0.46 -2.81
CA GLY A 53 -21.09 -0.45 -1.37
C GLY A 53 -20.11 -1.54 -0.90
N GLY A 54 -19.19 -1.99 -1.76
CA GLY A 54 -18.20 -3.00 -1.38
C GLY A 54 -17.62 -3.80 -2.54
N HIS A 55 -16.66 -4.66 -2.22
CA HIS A 55 -16.09 -5.64 -3.15
C HIS A 55 -15.88 -7.00 -2.46
N PRO A 56 -16.43 -8.12 -2.96
CA PRO A 56 -16.42 -9.41 -2.25
C PRO A 56 -15.06 -9.88 -1.74
N ARG A 57 -13.97 -9.51 -2.43
CA ARG A 57 -12.60 -9.86 -2.06
C ARG A 57 -11.73 -8.70 -1.55
N MET A 58 -11.97 -7.48 -2.03
CA MET A 58 -11.01 -6.38 -1.80
C MET A 58 -11.30 -5.63 -0.51
N LEU A 59 -12.58 -5.41 -0.19
CA LEU A 59 -12.97 -4.58 0.95
C LEU A 59 -14.39 -4.87 1.42
N LYS A 60 -14.62 -4.69 2.71
CA LYS A 60 -15.95 -4.76 3.34
C LYS A 60 -16.21 -3.44 4.05
N VAL A 61 -17.41 -2.88 3.88
CA VAL A 61 -17.83 -1.65 4.56
C VAL A 61 -18.23 -1.94 6.02
N PRO A 62 -18.03 -0.99 6.96
CA PRO A 62 -17.38 0.31 6.76
C PRO A 62 -15.85 0.21 6.69
N THR A 63 -15.21 0.99 5.81
CA THR A 63 -13.74 0.95 5.65
C THR A 63 -13.18 2.20 4.97
N LEU A 64 -11.89 2.48 5.18
CA LEU A 64 -11.18 3.54 4.46
C LEU A 64 -11.10 3.20 2.97
N PHE A 65 -11.37 4.20 2.14
CA PHE A 65 -11.60 4.03 0.71
C PHE A 65 -10.39 4.41 -0.16
N GLY A 66 -10.39 3.93 -1.40
CA GLY A 66 -9.32 4.16 -2.38
C GLY A 66 -8.15 3.18 -2.27
N HIS A 67 -7.43 2.97 -3.37
CA HIS A 67 -6.37 1.96 -3.46
C HIS A 67 -5.19 2.30 -4.38
N GLU A 68 -5.17 3.49 -4.99
CA GLU A 68 -4.05 3.96 -5.81
C GLU A 68 -3.32 5.09 -5.10
N VAL A 69 -2.06 4.86 -4.71
CA VAL A 69 -1.38 5.75 -3.77
C VAL A 69 0.13 5.87 -3.98
N ALA A 70 0.63 7.08 -3.73
CA ALA A 70 2.04 7.38 -3.60
C ALA A 70 2.27 8.34 -2.43
N GLY A 71 3.41 8.20 -1.76
CA GLY A 71 3.70 9.00 -0.58
C GLY A 71 5.14 8.84 -0.10
N ARG A 72 5.35 9.21 1.17
CA ARG A 72 6.63 9.05 1.85
C ARG A 72 6.49 8.27 3.13
N VAL A 73 7.52 7.51 3.46
CA VAL A 73 7.60 6.81 4.74
C VAL A 73 7.57 7.85 5.87
N ALA A 74 6.52 7.81 6.68
CA ALA A 74 6.32 8.69 7.83
C ALA A 74 6.90 8.08 9.12
N ALA A 75 6.83 6.76 9.25
CA ALA A 75 7.42 6.02 10.38
C ALA A 75 7.72 4.57 9.97
N LEU A 76 8.63 3.93 10.72
CA LEU A 76 9.02 2.55 10.54
C LEU A 76 8.59 1.71 11.75
N GLY A 77 8.01 0.55 11.48
CA GLY A 77 7.82 -0.48 12.50
C GLY A 77 9.10 -1.29 12.76
N PRO A 78 9.14 -2.09 13.83
CA PRO A 78 10.30 -2.92 14.16
C PRO A 78 10.70 -3.88 13.03
N GLY A 79 12.01 -4.07 12.84
CA GLY A 79 12.55 -5.03 11.86
C GLY A 79 12.49 -4.57 10.39
N VAL A 80 12.14 -3.31 10.13
CA VAL A 80 12.24 -2.71 8.79
C VAL A 80 13.64 -2.12 8.59
N GLU A 81 14.45 -2.75 7.75
CA GLU A 81 15.84 -2.32 7.48
C GLU A 81 16.03 -1.69 6.09
N ASN A 82 15.08 -1.92 5.17
CA ASN A 82 15.23 -1.54 3.76
C ASN A 82 14.63 -0.17 3.41
N PHE A 83 14.03 0.50 4.39
CA PHE A 83 13.39 1.81 4.25
C PHE A 83 13.89 2.76 5.32
N ALA A 84 13.82 4.04 5.02
CA ALA A 84 14.07 5.16 5.92
C ALA A 84 12.88 6.13 5.86
N GLU A 85 12.61 6.84 6.96
CA GLU A 85 11.66 7.95 6.94
C GLU A 85 12.02 8.98 5.86
N GLY A 86 11.02 9.48 5.15
CA GLY A 86 11.16 10.39 4.01
C GLY A 86 11.39 9.71 2.65
N ASP A 87 11.64 8.40 2.61
CA ASP A 87 11.73 7.64 1.36
C ASP A 87 10.44 7.77 0.55
N ALA A 88 10.56 8.07 -0.75
CA ALA A 88 9.41 8.09 -1.65
C ALA A 88 9.00 6.66 -2.00
N VAL A 89 7.71 6.40 -1.99
CA VAL A 89 7.13 5.07 -2.11
C VAL A 89 5.89 5.12 -3.01
N VAL A 90 5.78 4.16 -3.92
CA VAL A 90 4.53 3.81 -4.61
C VAL A 90 4.12 2.41 -4.16
N VAL A 91 2.83 2.24 -3.88
CA VAL A 91 2.26 1.00 -3.34
C VAL A 91 1.33 0.36 -4.36
N ALA A 92 1.53 -0.93 -4.61
CA ALA A 92 0.56 -1.70 -5.37
C ALA A 92 -0.67 -2.03 -4.49
N ASN A 93 -1.88 -1.90 -5.06
CA ASN A 93 -3.12 -2.23 -4.36
C ASN A 93 -3.13 -3.67 -3.83
N SER A 94 -2.55 -4.61 -4.58
CA SER A 94 -2.54 -6.01 -4.21
C SER A 94 -1.15 -6.61 -4.15
N ALA A 95 -1.00 -7.62 -3.30
CA ALA A 95 0.16 -8.47 -3.23
C ALA A 95 -0.28 -9.94 -3.28
N PRO A 96 0.46 -10.84 -3.96
CA PRO A 96 0.15 -12.27 -3.95
C PRO A 96 0.26 -12.86 -2.51
N CYS A 97 0.25 -14.19 -2.34
CA CYS A 97 0.72 -14.88 -1.12
C CYS A 97 2.14 -15.49 -1.22
N LEU A 98 2.69 -15.70 -2.43
CA LEU A 98 3.97 -16.39 -2.72
C LEU A 98 4.07 -17.82 -2.14
N SER A 99 2.97 -18.41 -1.68
CA SER A 99 2.97 -19.75 -1.08
C SER A 99 2.00 -20.73 -1.73
N CYS A 100 1.04 -20.27 -2.56
CA CYS A 100 0.17 -21.17 -3.33
C CYS A 100 0.88 -21.75 -4.55
N ASP A 101 0.28 -22.76 -5.20
CA ASP A 101 0.87 -23.41 -6.37
C ASP A 101 1.16 -22.46 -7.53
N PRO A 102 0.23 -21.59 -7.96
CA PRO A 102 0.52 -20.60 -9.01
C PRO A 102 1.71 -19.70 -8.65
N CYS A 103 1.77 -19.22 -7.41
CA CYS A 103 2.87 -18.42 -6.92
C CYS A 103 4.22 -19.15 -6.96
N ARG A 104 4.26 -20.42 -6.56
CA ARG A 104 5.47 -21.25 -6.61
C ARG A 104 5.99 -21.46 -8.02
N LEU A 105 5.09 -21.47 -9.00
CA LEU A 105 5.38 -21.58 -10.43
C LEU A 105 5.74 -20.23 -11.09
N GLY A 106 5.73 -19.12 -10.33
CA GLY A 106 5.98 -17.78 -10.86
C GLY A 106 4.76 -17.11 -11.50
N HIS A 107 3.58 -17.73 -11.42
CA HIS A 107 2.30 -17.20 -11.87
C HIS A 107 1.60 -16.42 -10.75
N GLU A 108 2.29 -15.40 -10.23
CA GLU A 108 1.84 -14.59 -9.10
C GLU A 108 0.51 -13.85 -9.37
N ASN A 109 0.24 -13.54 -10.64
CA ASN A 109 -1.03 -12.96 -11.11
C ASN A 109 -2.23 -13.91 -10.97
N LEU A 110 -2.00 -15.22 -10.83
CA LEU A 110 -3.01 -16.24 -10.60
C LEU A 110 -3.05 -16.67 -9.12
N CYS A 111 -2.56 -15.81 -8.22
CA CYS A 111 -2.54 -16.12 -6.81
C CYS A 111 -3.95 -16.38 -6.26
N GLU A 112 -4.06 -17.44 -5.47
CA GLU A 112 -5.32 -17.89 -4.84
C GLU A 112 -5.67 -17.07 -3.59
N ASP A 113 -4.69 -16.37 -3.02
CA ASP A 113 -4.78 -15.62 -1.78
C ASP A 113 -4.11 -14.25 -1.93
N LEU A 114 -4.77 -13.38 -2.69
CA LEU A 114 -4.33 -12.00 -2.90
C LEU A 114 -4.68 -11.16 -1.68
N HIS A 115 -3.69 -10.46 -1.16
CA HIS A 115 -3.86 -9.46 -0.11
C HIS A 115 -4.10 -8.11 -0.77
N TYR A 116 -5.00 -7.31 -0.21
CA TYR A 116 -5.36 -5.99 -0.72
C TYR A 116 -5.09 -4.91 0.32
N LEU A 117 -4.68 -3.73 -0.14
CA LEU A 117 -4.51 -2.52 0.64
C LEU A 117 -5.56 -1.51 0.19
N ASN A 118 -6.31 -0.98 1.16
CA ASN A 118 -7.30 0.07 0.95
C ASN A 118 -7.06 1.20 1.94
N GLY A 119 -7.58 2.38 1.61
CA GLY A 119 -7.43 3.58 2.42
C GLY A 119 -6.48 4.62 1.80
N ALA A 120 -6.31 4.59 0.48
CA ALA A 120 -5.53 5.62 -0.23
C ALA A 120 -6.08 7.04 -0.02
N PHE A 121 -7.37 7.20 0.31
CA PHE A 121 -8.00 8.50 0.59
C PHE A 121 -7.94 8.88 2.08
N ALA A 122 -6.93 8.41 2.80
CA ALA A 122 -6.57 8.86 4.14
C ALA A 122 -5.19 9.53 4.14
N GLU A 123 -4.91 10.34 5.16
CA GLU A 123 -3.61 11.04 5.26
C GLU A 123 -2.46 10.07 5.59
N TYR A 124 -2.74 8.92 6.23
CA TYR A 124 -1.78 7.85 6.53
C TYR A 124 -2.34 6.44 6.24
N LEU A 125 -1.45 5.50 5.94
CA LEU A 125 -1.77 4.13 5.55
C LEU A 125 -0.66 3.20 6.04
N LEU A 126 -1.04 2.09 6.69
CA LEU A 126 -0.09 1.02 6.99
C LEU A 126 0.20 0.19 5.75
N VAL A 127 1.48 -0.04 5.52
CA VAL A 127 1.96 -0.82 4.38
C VAL A 127 2.99 -1.83 4.89
N PRO A 128 2.87 -3.12 4.58
CA PRO A 128 3.93 -4.08 4.86
C PRO A 128 5.22 -3.72 4.10
N ALA A 129 6.29 -3.41 4.82
CA ALA A 129 7.61 -3.09 4.25
C ALA A 129 8.22 -4.31 3.55
N LEU A 130 8.03 -5.47 4.17
CA LEU A 130 8.46 -6.77 3.69
C LEU A 130 7.32 -7.76 3.82
N ARG A 131 7.23 -8.66 2.86
CA ARG A 131 6.18 -9.67 2.88
C ARG A 131 6.43 -10.73 3.95
N ARG A 132 5.39 -11.11 4.69
CA ARG A 132 5.41 -12.27 5.60
C ARG A 132 5.41 -13.57 4.78
N VAL A 133 6.56 -13.96 4.25
CA VAL A 133 6.74 -15.26 3.58
C VAL A 133 6.97 -16.34 4.63
N LYS A 134 6.08 -17.34 4.72
CA LYS A 134 6.26 -18.56 5.55
C LYS A 134 7.06 -19.67 4.84
N HIS A 135 7.76 -19.37 3.75
CA HIS A 135 8.35 -20.40 2.89
C HIS A 135 9.85 -20.18 2.61
N PRO A 136 10.71 -21.21 2.80
CA PRO A 136 12.17 -21.06 2.73
C PRO A 136 12.73 -20.85 1.31
N ARG A 137 11.97 -21.15 0.24
CA ARG A 137 12.44 -21.02 -1.16
C ARG A 137 12.25 -19.65 -1.80
N HIS A 138 11.53 -18.72 -1.15
CA HIS A 138 11.32 -17.38 -1.71
C HIS A 138 11.80 -16.33 -0.70
N PRO A 139 12.83 -15.53 -1.03
CA PRO A 139 13.27 -14.45 -0.15
C PRO A 139 12.12 -13.46 0.05
N ARG A 140 12.07 -12.81 1.22
CA ARG A 140 11.10 -11.73 1.49
C ARG A 140 11.29 -10.65 0.42
N ARG A 141 10.28 -10.45 -0.42
CA ARG A 141 10.28 -9.39 -1.44
C ARG A 141 9.54 -8.15 -0.91
N PRO A 142 10.00 -6.93 -1.26
CA PRO A 142 9.27 -5.72 -0.94
C PRO A 142 7.95 -5.69 -1.73
N VAL A 143 6.85 -5.32 -1.05
CA VAL A 143 5.52 -5.07 -1.65
C VAL A 143 5.44 -3.66 -2.25
N VAL A 144 6.53 -2.91 -2.09
CA VAL A 144 6.56 -1.47 -2.21
C VAL A 144 7.73 -1.09 -3.10
N CYS A 145 7.47 -0.24 -4.09
CA CYS A 145 8.52 0.28 -4.96
C CYS A 145 9.10 1.57 -4.33
N LYS A 146 10.33 1.48 -3.81
CA LYS A 146 11.09 2.65 -3.33
C LYS A 146 11.53 3.50 -4.52
N GLY A 147 11.02 4.73 -4.60
CA GLY A 147 11.45 5.73 -5.57
C GLY A 147 12.70 6.47 -5.08
N SER A 148 13.72 6.61 -5.93
CA SER A 148 14.77 7.61 -5.74
C SER A 148 14.37 8.89 -6.45
N VAL A 149 13.95 9.91 -5.70
CA VAL A 149 13.74 11.26 -6.26
C VAL A 149 15.05 12.04 -6.07
N ASP A 150 15.85 12.13 -7.12
CA ASP A 150 17.01 13.02 -7.15
C ASP A 150 16.51 14.47 -7.19
N ARG A 151 16.73 15.22 -6.10
CA ARG A 151 16.26 16.61 -5.96
C ARG A 151 17.08 17.61 -6.78
N THR A 152 18.15 17.19 -7.47
CA THR A 152 19.00 18.09 -8.27
C THR A 152 18.56 18.23 -9.73
N LEU A 153 17.74 17.32 -10.24
CA LEU A 153 17.13 17.43 -11.57
C LEU A 153 15.64 17.77 -11.43
N GLY A 154 15.29 19.05 -11.56
CA GLY A 154 13.90 19.49 -11.61
C GLY A 154 13.05 18.64 -12.56
N LEU A 155 11.97 18.06 -12.02
CA LEU A 155 10.82 17.47 -12.75
C LEU A 155 11.14 16.56 -13.96
N ARG A 156 12.30 15.89 -13.99
CA ARG A 156 12.62 14.94 -15.06
C ARG A 156 12.82 13.55 -14.49
N ALA A 157 11.76 12.74 -14.64
CA ALA A 157 11.68 11.30 -14.47
C ALA A 157 12.30 10.77 -13.17
N ALA A 158 11.44 10.39 -12.22
CA ALA A 158 11.84 9.48 -11.16
C ALA A 158 12.53 8.27 -11.81
N ARG A 159 13.85 8.16 -11.67
CA ARG A 159 14.55 6.95 -12.06
C ARG A 159 14.04 5.89 -11.09
N HIS A 160 13.13 5.05 -11.55
CA HIS A 160 12.70 3.86 -10.82
C HIS A 160 13.90 2.93 -10.71
N ARG A 161 14.72 3.12 -9.69
CA ARG A 161 15.61 2.07 -9.24
C ARG A 161 14.74 1.12 -8.43
N CYS A 162 13.93 0.31 -9.13
CA CYS A 162 13.58 -1.00 -8.59
C CYS A 162 14.91 -1.58 -8.09
N LEU A 163 15.01 -1.82 -6.77
CA LEU A 163 16.11 -2.57 -6.23
C LEU A 163 16.28 -3.78 -7.15
N ARG A 164 17.45 -3.91 -7.78
CA ARG A 164 17.72 -4.88 -8.88
C ARG A 164 17.48 -6.36 -8.49
N SER A 165 16.95 -6.60 -7.30
CA SER A 165 16.60 -7.88 -6.69
C SER A 165 15.09 -8.13 -6.55
N ALA A 166 14.20 -7.17 -6.83
CA ALA A 166 12.75 -7.36 -6.77
C ALA A 166 12.16 -7.32 -8.19
N PRO A 167 11.96 -8.47 -8.86
CA PRO A 167 11.06 -8.51 -9.99
C PRO A 167 9.65 -8.26 -9.42
N VAL A 168 8.76 -7.70 -10.24
CA VAL A 168 7.31 -7.62 -9.97
C VAL A 168 6.85 -6.39 -9.16
N CYS A 169 7.08 -5.18 -9.66
CA CYS A 169 6.08 -4.11 -9.58
C CYS A 169 5.35 -4.12 -10.93
N TRP A 170 4.22 -4.82 -11.02
CA TRP A 170 3.35 -4.73 -12.19
C TRP A 170 2.24 -3.74 -11.87
N ALA A 171 2.08 -2.77 -12.78
CA ALA A 171 0.81 -2.06 -12.98
C ALA A 171 -0.22 -3.02 -13.60
#